data_AF-A0A914TAQ1-F1
#
_entry.id   AF-A0A914TAQ1-F1
#
_cell.length_a   1.000
_cell.length_b   1.000
_cell.length_c   1.000
_cell.angle_alpha   90.00
_cell.angle_beta   90.00
_cell.angle_gamma   90.00
#
_symmetry.space_group_name_H-M   'P 1'
#
loop_
_entity.id
_entity.type
_entity.pdbx_description
1 polymer ?
#
loop_
_entity_poly.entity_id
_entity_poly.type
_entity_poly.pdbx_seq_one_letter_code
_entity_poly.pdbx_strand_id
1 'polypeptide(L)' 'MIESLKHNLVQACDSEKITLHCPRNTHILIENVFYGRLVPSTDLCPISSSAVSAGITSINEDTTCVVSQANSVSL' A
#
# COMPACT_ATOMS: atom_id res chain seq x y z
N MET A 1 21.40 -23.75 4.13
CA MET A 1 20.49 -23.01 5.02
C MET A 1 19.60 -22.19 4.10
N ILE A 2 18.32 -22.55 3.98
CA ILE A 2 17.39 -21.87 3.07
C ILE A 2 16.86 -20.68 3.86
N GLU A 3 17.28 -19.47 3.48
CA GLU A 3 16.84 -18.25 4.13
C GLU A 3 15.36 -18.05 3.79
N SER A 4 14.49 -18.17 4.79
CA SER A 4 13.05 -18.02 4.63
C SER A 4 12.76 -16.68 3.96
N LEU A 5 12.00 -16.71 2.85
CA LEU A 5 11.59 -15.51 2.13
C LEU A 5 10.82 -14.60 3.09
N LYS A 6 11.41 -13.47 3.48
CA LYS A 6 10.78 -12.53 4.40
C LYS A 6 9.77 -11.68 3.62
N HIS A 7 8.50 -12.02 3.75
CA HIS A 7 7.40 -11.13 3.34
C HIS A 7 7.43 -9.88 4.23
N ASN A 8 7.70 -8.72 3.62
CA ASN A 8 7.59 -7.43 4.27
C ASN A 8 6.44 -6.68 3.60
N LEU A 9 5.35 -6.44 4.35
CA LEU A 9 4.30 -5.55 3.91
C LEU A 9 4.68 -4.13 4.32
N VAL A 10 4.77 -3.23 3.35
CA VAL A 10 5.11 -1.84 3.59
C VAL A 10 4.06 -0.95 2.94
N GLN A 11 3.66 0.09 3.67
CA GLN A 11 2.64 1.04 3.26
C GLN A 11 3.14 2.46 3.54
N ALA A 12 2.64 3.41 2.77
CA ALA A 12 2.91 4.83 2.94
C ALA A 12 1.67 5.61 2.52
N CYS A 13 1.44 6.73 3.20
CA CYS A 13 0.40 7.67 2.86
C CYS A 13 0.82 8.56 1.68
N ASP A 14 -0.14 9.33 1.18
CA ASP A 14 0.16 10.29 0.13
C ASP A 14 1.26 11.27 0.58
N SER A 15 2.23 11.52 -0.29
CA SER A 15 3.45 12.30 -0.01
C SER A 15 4.50 11.65 0.92
N GLU A 16 4.29 10.43 1.42
CA GLU A 16 5.33 9.67 2.13
C GLU A 16 6.18 8.81 1.18
N LYS A 17 7.42 8.49 1.60
CA LYS A 17 8.36 7.67 0.82
C LYS A 17 8.71 6.39 1.56
N ILE A 18 8.63 5.27 0.85
CA ILE A 18 9.06 3.97 1.36
C ILE A 18 10.47 3.67 0.86
N THR A 19 11.35 3.22 1.75
CA THR A 19 12.68 2.70 1.38
C THR A 19 12.73 1.21 1.68
N LEU A 20 12.97 0.39 0.66
CA LEU A 20 13.14 -1.06 0.80
C LEU A 20 14.64 -1.39 0.82
N HIS A 21 15.06 -2.25 1.74
CA HIS A 21 16.43 -2.69 1.87
C HIS A 21 16.49 -4.21 1.94
N CYS A 22 17.41 -4.80 1.19
CA CYS A 22 17.67 -6.24 1.18
C CYS A 22 19.08 -6.52 1.73
N PRO A 23 19.25 -7.57 2.55
CA PRO A 23 20.56 -8.03 2.97
C PRO A 23 21.40 -8.50 1.76
N ARG A 24 22.73 -8.60 1.94
CA ARG A 24 23.65 -9.03 0.88
C ARG A 24 23.20 -10.38 0.30
N ASN A 25 23.39 -10.53 -1.01
CA ASN A 25 23.04 -11.74 -1.77
C ASN A 25 21.54 -12.07 -1.82
N THR A 26 20.66 -11.13 -1.46
CA THR A 26 19.21 -11.24 -1.66
C THR A 26 18.71 -10.18 -2.63
N HIS A 27 17.55 -10.44 -3.24
CA HIS A 27 16.89 -9.52 -4.16
C HIS A 27 15.49 -9.19 -3.65
N ILE A 28 15.02 -7.97 -3.94
CA ILE A 28 13.64 -7.58 -3.66
C ILE A 28 12.77 -8.15 -4.79
N LEU A 29 11.80 -8.99 -4.43
CA LEU A 29 10.70 -9.37 -5.30
C LEU A 29 9.44 -8.67 -4.80
N ILE A 30 8.75 -7.96 -5.70
CA ILE A 30 7.49 -7.31 -5.37
C ILE A 30 6.36 -8.18 -5.92
N GLU A 31 5.59 -8.77 -5.01
CA GLU A 31 4.46 -9.66 -5.36
C GLU A 31 3.15 -8.89 -5.52
N ASN A 32 2.88 -7.95 -4.60
CA ASN A 32 1.63 -7.19 -4.56
C ASN A 32 1.93 -5.69 -4.45
N VAL A 33 1.34 -4.89 -5.34
CA VAL A 33 1.36 -3.43 -5.28
C VAL A 33 -0.06 -2.93 -5.40
N PHE A 34 -0.42 -2.03 -4.49
CA PHE A 34 -1.69 -1.33 -4.55
C PHE A 34 -1.46 0.14 -4.25
N TYR A 35 -2.07 1.00 -5.07
CA TYR A 35 -2.11 2.44 -4.84
C TYR A 35 -3.58 2.87 -4.79
N GLY A 36 -3.95 3.59 -3.73
CA GLY A 36 -5.32 3.96 -3.42
C GLY A 36 -5.65 3.70 -1.95
N ARG A 37 -6.93 3.41 -1.65
CA ARG A 37 -7.39 3.03 -0.32
C ARG A 37 -8.04 1.65 -0.30
N LEU A 38 -7.56 0.79 0.59
CA LEU A 38 -8.20 -0.50 0.93
C LEU A 38 -9.02 -0.41 2.22
N VAL A 39 -8.73 0.58 3.04
CA VAL A 39 -9.33 0.80 4.36
C VAL A 39 -9.66 2.28 4.53
N PRO A 40 -10.63 2.62 5.40
CA PRO A 40 -11.00 4.00 5.66
C PRO A 40 -9.83 4.82 6.20
N SER A 41 -9.87 6.14 6.01
CA SER A 41 -8.88 7.09 6.55
C SER A 41 -8.70 6.97 8.05
N THR A 42 -9.73 6.56 8.79
CA THR A 42 -9.65 6.39 10.26
C THR A 42 -8.66 5.31 10.66
N ASP A 43 -8.51 4.27 9.83
CA ASP A 43 -7.70 3.10 10.14
C ASP A 43 -6.31 3.20 9.52
N LEU A 44 -6.20 3.88 8.37
CA LEU A 44 -4.93 4.10 7.69
C LEU A 44 -4.86 5.47 7.00
N CYS A 45 -3.77 6.19 7.28
CA CYS A 45 -3.54 7.53 6.76
C CYS A 45 -4.67 8.50 7.12
N PRO A 46 -4.83 8.83 8.43
CA PRO A 46 -5.85 9.76 8.88
C PRO A 46 -5.65 11.12 8.26
N ILE A 47 -6.78 11.72 7.87
CA ILE A 47 -6.83 13.09 7.39
C ILE A 47 -6.27 13.99 8.50
N SER A 48 -5.21 14.74 8.18
CA SER A 48 -4.64 15.67 9.14
C SER A 48 -5.70 16.68 9.60
N SER A 49 -5.62 17.09 10.87
CA SER A 49 -6.55 18.04 11.51
C SER A 49 -6.75 19.35 10.71
N SER A 50 -5.81 19.68 9.82
CA SER A 50 -5.87 20.80 8.87
C SER A 50 -7.01 20.70 7.84
N ALA A 51 -7.37 19.50 7.39
CA ALA A 51 -8.49 19.29 6.48
C ALA A 51 -9.83 19.10 7.22
N VAL A 52 -9.79 18.62 8.48
CA VAL A 52 -10.96 18.63 9.37
C VAL A 52 -11.36 20.08 9.70
N SER A 53 -10.39 20.99 9.90
CA SER A 53 -10.65 22.43 10.05
C SER A 53 -11.13 23.12 8.77
N ALA A 54 -11.03 22.46 7.61
CA ALA A 54 -11.63 22.90 6.35
C ALA A 54 -13.07 22.38 6.15
N GLY A 55 -13.66 21.73 7.16
CA GLY A 55 -15.05 21.27 7.15
C GLY A 55 -15.27 19.93 6.42
N ILE A 56 -14.21 19.22 6.05
CA ILE A 56 -14.29 17.93 5.38
C ILE A 56 -14.34 16.84 6.45
N THR A 57 -15.55 16.50 6.92
CA THR A 57 -15.78 15.54 8.01
C THR A 57 -16.19 14.15 7.54
N SER A 58 -16.52 13.99 6.27
CA SER A 58 -16.89 12.69 5.69
C SER A 58 -16.63 12.72 4.19
N ILE A 59 -15.47 12.22 3.79
CA ILE A 59 -15.26 11.78 2.42
C ILE A 59 -15.91 10.40 2.31
N ASN A 60 -16.77 10.21 1.32
CA ASN A 60 -17.28 8.88 0.98
C ASN A 60 -16.09 8.10 0.40
N GLU A 61 -15.36 7.39 1.26
CA GLU A 61 -14.15 6.70 0.84
C GLU A 61 -14.52 5.37 0.18
N ASP A 62 -14.41 5.32 -1.15
CA ASP A 62 -14.47 4.08 -1.89
C ASP A 62 -13.23 3.23 -1.54
N THR A 63 -13.40 2.27 -0.64
CA THR A 63 -12.38 1.27 -0.24
C THR A 63 -12.41 0.01 -1.09
N THR A 64 -13.19 0.01 -2.17
CA THR A 64 -13.35 -1.18 -3.03
C THR A 64 -12.14 -1.35 -3.95
N CYS A 65 -11.37 -2.40 -3.69
CA CYS A 65 -10.22 -2.77 -4.51
C CYS A 65 -10.64 -3.67 -5.66
N VAL A 66 -10.78 -3.12 -6.86
CA VAL A 66 -10.93 -3.92 -8.09
C VAL A 66 -9.57 -4.08 -8.77
N VAL A 67 -8.80 -5.07 -8.32
CA VAL A 67 -7.58 -5.46 -9.03
C VAL A 67 -7.99 -6.10 -10.36
N SER A 68 -7.64 -5.47 -11.48
CA SER A 68 -7.74 -6.09 -12.80
C SER A 68 -6.75 -7.25 -12.86
N GLN A 69 -7.24 -8.48 -12.71
CA GLN A 69 -6.43 -9.69 -12.89
C GLN A 69 -6.04 -9.81 -14.36
N ALA A 70 -4.74 -9.69 -14.66
CA ALA A 70 -4.21 -10.06 -15.95
C ALA A 70 -3.90 -11.55 -15.94
N ASN A 71 -4.66 -12.36 -16.68
CA ASN A 71 -4.30 -13.75 -16.89
C ASN A 71 -3.02 -13.81 -17.72
N SER A 72 -1.97 -14.44 -17.19
CA SER A 72 -0.79 -14.77 -17.98
C SER A 72 -1.18 -15.81 -19.03
N VAL A 73 -1.19 -15.43 -20.31
CA VAL A 73 -1.27 -16.39 -21.41
C VAL A 73 0.13 -16.96 -21.61
N SER A 74 0.36 -18.21 -21.22
CA SER A 74 1.57 -18.95 -21.63
C SER A 74 1.46 -19.29 -23.12
N LEU A 75 2.42 -18.82 -23.92
CA LEU A 75 2.63 -19.25 -25.31
C LEU A 75 3.38 -20.57 -25.36
#